data_AF-A0A842NT75-F1
#
_entry.id   AF-A0A842NT75-F1
#
_cell.length_a   1.000
_cell.length_b   1.000
_cell.length_c   1.000
_cell.angle_alpha   90.00
_cell.angle_beta   90.00
_cell.angle_gamma   90.00
#
_symmetry.space_group_name_H-M   'P 1'
#
loop_
_entity.id
_entity.type
_entity.pdbx_description
1 polymer ?
#
loop_
_entity_poly.entity_id
_entity_poly.type
_entity_poly.pdbx_seq_one_letter_code
_entity_poly.pdbx_strand_id
1 'polypeptide(L)'
;EVKKNSLQATELLLEIDDDTHERKGIEIKEIITKSAEQLKISESAKTFAVKSIETLIHAESKIHGEPEDSVHFHEAASFDTVVDLLGTAIALDDLGCFDDDIVVTPVAIGGGTVTFSHGTSSNPAYAILEIFRESGIITVGGNVKDELTTPTGASMLVNLVKECSEFYPPMKIQSIGYGAGQKDFEGFSNVLKVVRGIASTKLQLDTVKILETNVDDVSGEVLGNMIEKIMAHGAKDVTISSAITKKGRPTNLVSVICDSDTMNSIMDLLVTETGTLGVRVRTSERYIVPRAVKTLSVNIQGQSFDVRYKTRDLNNGSHFKIESDDIKEISSVLSISFKETEELLNQEIRKKL
;
A
#
# COMPACT_ATOMS: atom_id res chain seq x y z
N GLU A 1 -23.15 -8.02 23.88
CA GLU A 1 -21.79 -8.38 24.32
C GLU A 1 -21.76 -9.85 24.68
N VAL A 2 -20.68 -10.54 24.30
CA VAL A 2 -20.45 -11.96 24.58
C VAL A 2 -19.04 -12.18 25.12
N LYS A 3 -18.81 -13.33 25.75
CA LYS A 3 -17.50 -13.73 26.24
C LYS A 3 -16.92 -14.83 25.37
N LYS A 4 -15.83 -14.56 24.66
CA LYS A 4 -15.06 -15.54 23.89
C LYS A 4 -13.81 -15.90 24.67
N ASN A 5 -13.80 -17.09 25.27
CA ASN A 5 -12.80 -17.52 26.26
C ASN A 5 -12.62 -16.49 27.40
N SER A 6 -11.50 -15.77 27.44
CA SER A 6 -11.20 -14.77 28.47
C SER A 6 -11.52 -13.32 28.05
N LEU A 7 -12.00 -13.09 26.83
CA LEU A 7 -12.23 -11.74 26.28
C LEU A 7 -13.72 -11.42 26.14
N GLN A 8 -14.09 -10.19 26.52
CA GLN A 8 -15.41 -9.61 26.22
C GLN A 8 -15.37 -8.96 24.84
N ALA A 9 -16.36 -9.25 24.01
CA ALA A 9 -16.45 -8.78 22.64
C ALA A 9 -17.89 -8.46 22.24
N THR A 10 -18.05 -7.69 21.17
CA THR A 10 -19.35 -7.37 20.58
C THR A 10 -19.67 -8.39 19.49
N GLU A 11 -20.84 -8.99 19.56
CA GLU A 11 -21.35 -9.93 18.55
C GLU A 11 -22.56 -9.31 17.87
N LEU A 12 -22.62 -9.44 16.56
CA LEU A 12 -23.80 -9.15 15.76
C LEU A 12 -24.47 -10.49 15.42
N LEU A 13 -25.72 -10.65 15.83
CA LEU A 13 -26.54 -11.81 15.49
C LEU A 13 -27.55 -11.39 14.43
N LEU A 14 -27.46 -12.01 13.26
CA LEU A 14 -28.38 -11.81 12.16
C LEU A 14 -29.25 -13.05 12.00
N GLU A 15 -30.55 -12.88 12.22
CA GLU A 15 -31.55 -13.88 11.90
C GLU A 15 -32.18 -13.50 10.57
N ILE A 16 -31.82 -14.23 9.51
CA ILE A 16 -32.28 -13.99 8.15
C ILE A 16 -33.14 -15.18 7.73
N ASP A 17 -34.35 -14.89 7.28
CA ASP A 17 -35.24 -15.86 6.64
C ASP A 17 -35.02 -15.78 5.12
N ASP A 18 -33.98 -16.47 4.63
CA ASP A 18 -33.65 -16.57 3.20
C ASP A 18 -33.40 -18.03 2.81
N ASP A 19 -34.33 -18.62 2.05
CA ASP A 19 -34.23 -19.98 1.51
C ASP A 19 -33.36 -20.05 0.23
N THR A 20 -32.74 -18.94 -0.18
CA THR A 20 -31.97 -18.88 -1.42
C THR A 20 -30.57 -19.46 -1.23
N HIS A 21 -30.31 -20.60 -1.88
CA HIS A 21 -29.01 -21.29 -1.81
C HIS A 21 -28.01 -20.85 -2.89
N GLU A 22 -28.43 -20.05 -3.87
CA GLU A 22 -27.59 -19.62 -4.98
C GLU A 22 -28.11 -18.30 -5.56
N ARG A 23 -27.22 -17.35 -5.79
CA ARG A 23 -27.51 -16.08 -6.47
C ARG A 23 -26.37 -15.72 -7.40
N LYS A 24 -26.68 -15.03 -8.49
CA LYS A 24 -25.64 -14.47 -9.36
C LYS A 24 -24.90 -13.36 -8.62
N GLY A 25 -23.58 -13.32 -8.75
CA GLY A 25 -22.78 -12.27 -8.11
C GLY A 25 -23.21 -10.86 -8.54
N ILE A 26 -23.62 -10.71 -9.80
CA ILE A 26 -24.11 -9.44 -10.34
C ILE A 26 -25.40 -8.97 -9.65
N GLU A 27 -26.27 -9.89 -9.24
CA GLU A 27 -27.50 -9.56 -8.52
C GLU A 27 -27.19 -9.00 -7.13
N ILE A 28 -26.22 -9.60 -6.43
CA ILE A 28 -25.76 -9.10 -5.12
C ILE A 28 -25.13 -7.72 -5.26
N LYS A 29 -24.29 -7.51 -6.29
CA LYS A 29 -23.71 -6.19 -6.59
C LYS A 29 -24.79 -5.13 -6.83
N GLU A 30 -25.85 -5.47 -7.58
CA GLU A 30 -26.98 -4.57 -7.79
C GLU A 30 -27.71 -4.25 -6.49
N ILE A 31 -27.97 -5.26 -5.64
CA ILE A 31 -28.61 -5.08 -4.34
C ILE A 31 -27.77 -4.12 -3.47
N ILE A 32 -26.46 -4.34 -3.39
CA ILE A 32 -25.54 -3.48 -2.63
C ILE A 32 -25.59 -2.05 -3.14
N THR A 33 -25.51 -1.86 -4.47
CA THR A 33 -25.50 -0.53 -5.09
C THR A 33 -26.80 0.23 -4.83
N LYS A 34 -27.96 -0.41 -5.05
CA LYS A 34 -29.28 0.18 -4.81
C LYS A 34 -29.49 0.48 -3.31
N SER A 35 -29.05 -0.41 -2.43
CA SER A 35 -29.17 -0.24 -0.99
C SER A 35 -28.30 0.92 -0.50
N ALA A 36 -27.05 1.03 -0.96
CA ALA A 36 -26.17 2.15 -0.64
C ALA A 36 -26.78 3.51 -1.02
N GLU A 37 -27.43 3.60 -2.18
CA GLU A 37 -28.12 4.81 -2.64
C GLU A 37 -29.33 5.17 -1.76
N GLN A 38 -30.11 4.18 -1.34
CA GLN A 38 -31.26 4.39 -0.46
C GLN A 38 -30.85 4.79 0.95
N LEU A 39 -29.77 4.19 1.46
CA LEU A 39 -29.22 4.46 2.79
C LEU A 39 -28.48 5.81 2.87
N LYS A 40 -28.16 6.42 1.71
CA LYS A 40 -27.48 7.72 1.61
C LYS A 40 -26.15 7.76 2.36
N ILE A 41 -25.41 6.66 2.32
CA ILE A 41 -24.05 6.56 2.86
C ILE A 41 -23.07 7.40 2.03
N SER A 42 -21.89 7.70 2.56
CA SER A 42 -20.88 8.46 1.81
C SER A 42 -20.42 7.76 0.54
N GLU A 43 -19.84 8.53 -0.40
CA GLU A 43 -19.25 7.96 -1.61
C GLU A 43 -18.09 7.01 -1.30
N SER A 44 -17.31 7.27 -0.24
CA SER A 44 -16.26 6.37 0.23
C SER A 44 -16.83 5.03 0.68
N ALA A 45 -17.90 5.06 1.48
CA ALA A 45 -18.60 3.87 1.95
C ALA A 45 -19.22 3.06 0.81
N LYS A 46 -19.89 3.73 -0.13
CA LYS A 46 -20.44 3.11 -1.35
C LYS A 46 -19.35 2.46 -2.18
N THR A 47 -18.25 3.19 -2.43
CA THR A 47 -17.12 2.70 -3.22
C THR A 47 -16.50 1.47 -2.58
N PHE A 48 -16.29 1.47 -1.27
CA PHE A 48 -15.77 0.32 -0.54
C PHE A 48 -16.66 -0.92 -0.72
N ALA A 49 -17.96 -0.81 -0.41
CA ALA A 49 -18.88 -1.94 -0.48
C ALA A 49 -18.96 -2.53 -1.90
N VAL A 50 -19.03 -1.67 -2.94
CA VAL A 50 -19.09 -2.10 -4.34
C VAL A 50 -17.78 -2.77 -4.78
N LYS A 51 -16.62 -2.21 -4.43
CA LYS A 51 -15.35 -2.82 -4.81
C LYS A 51 -15.08 -4.15 -4.10
N SER A 52 -15.52 -4.30 -2.86
CA SER A 52 -15.39 -5.56 -2.12
C SER A 52 -16.20 -6.68 -2.76
N ILE A 53 -17.43 -6.42 -3.22
CA ILE A 53 -18.19 -7.44 -3.95
C ILE A 53 -17.61 -7.70 -5.34
N GLU A 54 -17.13 -6.68 -6.06
CA GLU A 54 -16.44 -6.86 -7.35
C GLU A 54 -15.20 -7.74 -7.24
N THR A 55 -14.42 -7.54 -6.18
CA THR A 55 -13.23 -8.36 -5.87
C THR A 55 -13.60 -9.83 -5.66
N LEU A 56 -14.70 -10.07 -4.94
CA LEU A 56 -15.19 -11.42 -4.69
C LEU A 56 -15.69 -12.09 -5.99
N ILE A 57 -16.46 -11.36 -6.82
CA ILE A 57 -16.91 -11.83 -8.14
C ILE A 57 -15.71 -12.18 -9.03
N HIS A 58 -14.69 -11.32 -9.05
CA HIS A 58 -13.49 -11.54 -9.85
C HIS A 58 -12.76 -12.81 -9.44
N ALA A 59 -12.56 -13.02 -8.13
CA ALA A 59 -11.90 -14.21 -7.61
C ALA A 59 -12.66 -15.49 -7.98
N GLU A 60 -13.98 -15.52 -7.77
CA GLU A 60 -14.79 -16.69 -8.14
C GLU A 60 -14.79 -16.95 -9.65
N SER A 61 -14.88 -15.90 -10.47
CA SER A 61 -14.75 -16.00 -11.94
C SER A 61 -13.46 -16.71 -12.35
N LYS A 62 -12.34 -16.35 -11.72
CA LYS A 62 -11.03 -16.94 -12.01
C LYS A 62 -10.94 -18.41 -11.59
N ILE A 63 -11.51 -18.75 -10.43
CA ILE A 63 -11.44 -20.10 -9.86
C ILE A 63 -12.32 -21.08 -10.62
N HIS A 64 -13.52 -20.64 -10.98
CA HIS A 64 -14.49 -21.45 -11.71
C HIS A 64 -14.28 -21.40 -13.23
N GLY A 65 -13.48 -20.46 -13.74
CA GLY A 65 -13.18 -20.31 -15.16
C GLY A 65 -14.38 -19.80 -15.96
N GLU A 66 -15.28 -19.07 -15.31
CA GLU A 66 -16.52 -18.55 -15.89
C GLU A 66 -16.48 -17.02 -16.00
N PRO A 67 -17.18 -16.40 -16.96
CA PRO A 67 -17.28 -14.94 -17.03
C PRO A 67 -17.91 -14.35 -15.76
N GLU A 68 -17.45 -13.16 -15.34
CA GLU A 68 -17.97 -12.46 -14.13
C GLU A 68 -19.50 -12.31 -14.12
N ASP A 69 -20.10 -12.03 -15.29
CA ASP A 69 -21.57 -11.88 -15.44
C ASP A 69 -22.35 -13.19 -15.23
N SER A 70 -21.66 -14.33 -15.24
CA SER A 70 -22.22 -15.67 -15.09
C SER A 70 -21.85 -16.31 -13.75
N VAL A 71 -21.04 -15.67 -12.91
CA VAL A 71 -20.62 -16.23 -11.63
C VAL A 71 -21.81 -16.39 -10.70
N HIS A 72 -21.96 -17.61 -10.19
CA HIS A 72 -22.92 -17.97 -9.16
C HIS A 72 -22.21 -18.14 -7.83
N PHE A 73 -22.68 -17.43 -6.80
CA PHE A 73 -22.23 -17.67 -5.45
C PHE A 73 -23.06 -18.79 -4.82
N HIS A 74 -22.41 -19.61 -4.02
CA HIS A 74 -23.08 -20.64 -3.21
C HIS A 74 -22.93 -20.31 -1.71
N GLU A 75 -21.71 -20.02 -1.27
CA GLU A 75 -21.41 -19.65 0.12
C GLU A 75 -21.60 -18.15 0.39
N ALA A 76 -21.40 -17.30 -0.62
CA ALA A 76 -21.59 -15.85 -0.53
C ALA A 76 -22.95 -15.36 -1.07
N ALA A 77 -23.87 -16.28 -1.41
CA ALA A 77 -25.15 -15.96 -2.03
C ALA A 77 -26.21 -15.38 -1.08
N SER A 78 -26.00 -15.50 0.23
CA SER A 78 -26.96 -15.08 1.24
C SER A 78 -26.97 -13.56 1.42
N PHE A 79 -28.07 -13.05 2.00
CA PHE A 79 -28.13 -11.65 2.45
C PHE A 79 -27.09 -11.30 3.51
N ASP A 80 -26.44 -12.28 4.14
CA ASP A 80 -25.35 -12.07 5.11
C ASP A 80 -24.21 -11.28 4.46
N THR A 81 -23.79 -11.66 3.24
CA THR A 81 -22.77 -10.94 2.47
C THR A 81 -23.14 -9.47 2.23
N VAL A 82 -24.42 -9.18 1.95
CA VAL A 82 -24.90 -7.81 1.74
C VAL A 82 -24.79 -7.00 3.04
N VAL A 83 -25.21 -7.61 4.16
CA VAL A 83 -25.16 -6.97 5.48
C VAL A 83 -23.72 -6.79 5.95
N ASP A 84 -22.82 -7.73 5.72
CA ASP A 84 -21.41 -7.62 6.05
C ASP A 84 -20.75 -6.43 5.34
N LEU A 85 -20.93 -6.35 4.03
CA LEU A 85 -20.31 -5.29 3.21
C LEU A 85 -20.90 -3.91 3.51
N LEU A 86 -22.22 -3.77 3.47
CA LEU A 86 -22.87 -2.48 3.74
C LEU A 86 -22.80 -2.09 5.21
N GLY A 87 -22.99 -3.03 6.12
CA GLY A 87 -22.90 -2.80 7.57
C GLY A 87 -21.51 -2.36 7.98
N THR A 88 -20.46 -2.97 7.41
CA THR A 88 -19.09 -2.51 7.64
C THR A 88 -18.84 -1.14 7.00
N ALA A 89 -19.37 -0.90 5.79
CA ALA A 89 -19.25 0.40 5.14
C ALA A 89 -19.86 1.52 6.00
N ILE A 90 -21.07 1.32 6.52
CA ILE A 90 -21.77 2.24 7.41
C ILE A 90 -20.97 2.44 8.70
N ALA A 91 -20.50 1.36 9.33
CA ALA A 91 -19.73 1.45 10.56
C ALA A 91 -18.43 2.24 10.38
N LEU A 92 -17.73 2.04 9.26
CA LEU A 92 -16.51 2.79 8.94
C LEU A 92 -16.80 4.27 8.64
N ASP A 93 -17.92 4.56 7.99
CA ASP A 93 -18.37 5.93 7.69
C ASP A 93 -18.72 6.68 8.97
N ASP A 94 -19.54 6.08 9.84
CA ASP A 94 -19.97 6.63 11.13
C ASP A 94 -18.77 6.87 12.07
N LEU A 95 -17.76 5.99 12.02
CA LEU A 95 -16.53 6.13 12.80
C LEU A 95 -15.51 7.10 12.18
N GLY A 96 -15.75 7.56 10.94
CA GLY A 96 -14.84 8.40 10.19
C GLY A 96 -13.50 7.71 9.94
N CYS A 97 -13.52 6.43 9.59
CA CYS A 97 -12.33 5.60 9.40
C CYS A 97 -11.85 5.54 7.95
N PHE A 98 -12.64 6.00 6.97
CA PHE A 98 -12.21 6.02 5.56
C PHE A 98 -11.07 7.00 5.27
N ASP A 99 -10.86 8.00 6.13
CA ASP A 99 -9.74 8.94 6.04
C ASP A 99 -8.50 8.49 6.83
N ASP A 100 -8.60 7.38 7.57
CA ASP A 100 -7.50 6.82 8.35
C ASP A 100 -6.63 5.87 7.50
N ASP A 101 -5.34 5.79 7.83
CA ASP A 101 -4.46 4.76 7.27
C ASP A 101 -4.77 3.40 7.93
N ILE A 102 -5.40 2.49 7.19
CA ILE A 102 -5.73 1.15 7.68
C ILE A 102 -4.54 0.21 7.43
N VAL A 103 -3.98 -0.31 8.53
CA VAL A 103 -2.83 -1.23 8.53
C VAL A 103 -3.27 -2.57 9.08
N VAL A 104 -2.84 -3.66 8.44
CA VAL A 104 -3.03 -5.02 8.95
C VAL A 104 -1.71 -5.70 9.26
N THR A 105 -1.73 -6.52 10.30
CA THR A 105 -0.69 -7.52 10.52
C THR A 105 -0.92 -8.74 9.63
N PRO A 106 0.04 -9.68 9.52
CA PRO A 106 -0.17 -10.88 8.72
C PRO A 106 -1.50 -11.56 9.04
N VAL A 107 -2.28 -11.83 7.99
CA VAL A 107 -3.67 -12.30 8.11
C VAL A 107 -3.68 -13.80 8.33
N ALA A 108 -4.32 -14.25 9.41
CA ALA A 108 -4.48 -15.66 9.73
C ALA A 108 -5.59 -16.27 8.86
N ILE A 109 -5.21 -17.12 7.90
CA ILE A 109 -6.14 -17.73 6.95
C ILE A 109 -6.72 -19.06 7.44
N GLY A 110 -6.15 -19.65 8.49
CA GLY A 110 -6.57 -20.95 9.03
C GLY A 110 -5.70 -22.11 8.55
N GLY A 111 -6.21 -23.34 8.67
CA GLY A 111 -5.54 -24.55 8.21
C GLY A 111 -6.50 -25.74 8.07
N GLY A 112 -5.98 -26.89 7.65
CA GLY A 112 -6.77 -28.12 7.48
C GLY A 112 -7.53 -28.18 6.15
N THR A 113 -8.79 -28.60 6.20
CA THR A 113 -9.67 -28.73 5.04
C THR A 113 -11.01 -28.09 5.34
N VAL A 114 -11.63 -27.45 4.36
CA VAL A 114 -12.96 -26.85 4.45
C VAL A 114 -13.92 -27.63 3.56
N THR A 115 -15.12 -27.91 4.05
CA THR A 115 -16.19 -28.53 3.26
C THR A 115 -17.26 -27.49 2.97
N PHE A 116 -17.61 -27.37 1.70
CA PHE A 116 -18.59 -26.42 1.18
C PHE A 116 -19.43 -27.08 0.07
N SER A 117 -20.28 -26.33 -0.61
CA SER A 117 -21.30 -26.87 -1.54
C SER A 117 -20.68 -27.69 -2.69
N HIS A 118 -19.46 -27.33 -3.11
CA HIS A 118 -18.69 -28.02 -4.15
C HIS A 118 -17.75 -29.13 -3.64
N GLY A 119 -17.85 -29.52 -2.36
CA GLY A 119 -17.08 -30.60 -1.76
C GLY A 119 -16.02 -30.13 -0.76
N THR A 120 -15.01 -30.96 -0.52
CA THR A 120 -13.95 -30.68 0.46
C THR A 120 -12.69 -30.20 -0.25
N SER A 121 -12.18 -29.03 0.17
CA SER A 121 -10.94 -28.45 -0.34
C SER A 121 -9.91 -28.24 0.78
N SER A 122 -8.64 -28.06 0.41
CA SER A 122 -7.59 -27.61 1.34
C SER A 122 -7.86 -26.18 1.81
N ASN A 123 -7.49 -25.88 3.05
CA ASN A 123 -7.48 -24.52 3.60
C ASN A 123 -6.06 -23.94 3.51
N PRO A 124 -5.84 -22.72 2.99
CA PRO A 124 -6.80 -21.72 2.50
C PRO A 124 -7.62 -22.16 1.28
N ALA A 125 -8.91 -21.79 1.29
CA ALA A 125 -9.78 -21.96 0.13
C ALA A 125 -9.23 -21.17 -1.08
N TYR A 126 -9.52 -21.64 -2.29
CA TYR A 126 -8.99 -21.05 -3.53
C TYR A 126 -9.35 -19.56 -3.67
N ALA A 127 -10.57 -19.16 -3.25
CA ALA A 127 -11.04 -17.77 -3.28
C ALA A 127 -10.13 -16.84 -2.49
N ILE A 128 -9.72 -17.24 -1.29
CA ILE A 128 -8.84 -16.44 -0.42
C ILE A 128 -7.47 -16.24 -1.07
N LEU A 129 -6.93 -17.30 -1.68
CA LEU A 129 -5.63 -17.23 -2.36
C LEU A 129 -5.68 -16.32 -3.59
N GLU A 130 -6.76 -16.38 -4.37
CA GLU A 130 -6.92 -15.51 -5.53
C GLU A 130 -7.19 -14.05 -5.12
N ILE A 131 -7.96 -13.79 -4.06
CA ILE A 131 -8.20 -12.44 -3.54
C ILE A 131 -6.90 -11.81 -3.02
N PHE A 132 -6.09 -12.55 -2.27
CA PHE A 132 -4.83 -12.02 -1.74
C PHE A 132 -3.70 -12.01 -2.76
N ARG A 133 -3.87 -12.65 -3.92
CA ARG A 133 -2.91 -12.60 -5.01
C ARG A 133 -2.64 -11.13 -5.39
N GLU A 134 -1.36 -10.75 -5.41
CA GLU A 134 -0.91 -9.40 -5.77
C GLU A 134 -1.39 -8.26 -4.82
N SER A 135 -2.09 -8.58 -3.73
CA SER A 135 -2.55 -7.58 -2.74
C SER A 135 -1.43 -7.00 -1.85
N GLY A 136 -0.28 -7.69 -1.78
CA GLY A 136 0.80 -7.37 -0.84
C GLY A 136 0.49 -7.72 0.62
N ILE A 137 -0.69 -8.28 0.93
CA ILE A 137 -1.05 -8.75 2.27
C ILE A 137 -0.31 -10.05 2.56
N ILE A 138 0.42 -10.08 3.68
CA ILE A 138 1.11 -11.28 4.16
C ILE A 138 0.08 -12.20 4.80
N THR A 139 0.05 -13.46 4.37
CA THR A 139 -0.82 -14.49 4.95
C THR A 139 -0.04 -15.45 5.83
N VAL A 140 -0.64 -15.87 6.94
CA VAL A 140 -0.10 -16.92 7.82
C VAL A 140 -1.15 -17.99 8.06
N GLY A 141 -0.72 -19.24 8.24
CA GLY A 141 -1.62 -20.31 8.67
C GLY A 141 -2.22 -20.06 10.06
N GLY A 142 -3.22 -20.83 10.42
CA GLY A 142 -3.87 -20.77 11.73
C GLY A 142 -3.44 -21.88 12.68
N ASN A 143 -3.73 -21.68 13.97
CA ASN A 143 -3.56 -22.69 15.02
C ASN A 143 -4.70 -23.73 15.04
N VAL A 144 -5.66 -23.63 14.12
CA VAL A 144 -6.82 -24.50 13.99
C VAL A 144 -6.96 -25.09 12.61
N LYS A 145 -7.70 -26.20 12.54
CA LYS A 145 -8.06 -26.89 11.30
C LYS A 145 -9.39 -26.38 10.72
N ASP A 146 -9.59 -25.07 10.78
CA ASP A 146 -10.80 -24.36 10.35
C ASP A 146 -10.42 -23.13 9.54
N GLU A 147 -11.37 -22.66 8.72
CA GLU A 147 -11.31 -21.34 8.07
C GLU A 147 -11.41 -20.23 9.12
N LEU A 148 -10.43 -19.31 9.09
CA LEU A 148 -10.39 -18.13 9.97
C LEU A 148 -10.65 -16.82 9.23
N THR A 149 -10.27 -16.75 7.95
CA THR A 149 -10.59 -15.63 7.07
C THR A 149 -11.51 -16.15 5.99
N THR A 150 -12.72 -15.60 5.88
CA THR A 150 -13.66 -15.93 4.80
C THR A 150 -13.31 -15.17 3.52
N PRO A 151 -13.78 -15.60 2.34
CA PRO A 151 -13.63 -14.83 1.10
C PRO A 151 -14.19 -13.40 1.22
N THR A 152 -15.33 -13.21 1.87
CA THR A 152 -15.92 -11.87 2.15
C THR A 152 -14.98 -11.03 3.01
N GLY A 153 -14.44 -11.59 4.11
CA GLY A 153 -13.49 -10.87 4.96
C GLY A 153 -12.20 -10.50 4.21
N ALA A 154 -11.69 -11.39 3.36
CA ALA A 154 -10.53 -11.12 2.52
C ALA A 154 -10.80 -9.99 1.52
N SER A 155 -11.96 -10.00 0.85
CA SER A 155 -12.33 -8.99 -0.14
C SER A 155 -12.53 -7.61 0.49
N MET A 156 -12.99 -7.55 1.75
CA MET A 156 -13.03 -6.32 2.52
C MET A 156 -11.62 -5.80 2.85
N LEU A 157 -10.73 -6.67 3.32
CA LEU A 157 -9.37 -6.27 3.70
C LEU A 157 -8.60 -5.67 2.52
N VAL A 158 -8.58 -6.32 1.36
CA VAL A 158 -7.82 -5.81 0.20
C VAL A 158 -8.33 -4.47 -0.32
N ASN A 159 -9.59 -4.12 -0.02
CA ASN A 159 -10.20 -2.84 -0.41
C ASN A 159 -10.12 -1.74 0.67
N LEU A 160 -9.64 -2.07 1.87
CA LEU A 160 -9.45 -1.12 2.97
C LEU A 160 -7.98 -0.85 3.27
N VAL A 161 -7.15 -1.88 3.18
CA VAL A 161 -5.79 -1.87 3.67
C VAL A 161 -4.90 -1.00 2.78
N LYS A 162 -4.18 -0.07 3.42
CA LYS A 162 -3.12 0.71 2.79
C LYS A 162 -1.80 -0.07 2.77
N GLU A 163 -1.47 -0.74 3.86
CA GLU A 163 -0.23 -1.50 4.01
C GLU A 163 -0.38 -2.70 4.96
N CYS A 164 0.42 -3.74 4.69
CA CYS A 164 0.59 -4.88 5.59
C CYS A 164 1.94 -4.78 6.30
N SER A 165 1.93 -4.79 7.63
CA SER A 165 3.12 -4.69 8.47
C SER A 165 3.25 -5.90 9.37
N GLU A 166 4.43 -6.48 9.50
CA GLU A 166 4.66 -7.65 10.36
C GLU A 166 4.34 -7.37 11.84
N PHE A 167 4.51 -6.13 12.28
CA PHE A 167 4.26 -5.67 13.65
C PHE A 167 3.36 -4.43 13.69
N TYR A 168 2.78 -4.17 14.86
CA TYR A 168 2.01 -2.94 15.09
C TYR A 168 2.85 -1.70 14.77
N PRO A 169 2.31 -0.74 14.01
CA PRO A 169 3.03 0.50 13.73
C PRO A 169 3.24 1.28 15.04
N PRO A 170 4.33 2.07 15.16
CA PRO A 170 4.52 2.93 16.31
C PRO A 170 3.39 3.96 16.44
N MET A 171 2.48 3.78 17.39
CA MET A 171 1.31 4.65 17.59
C MET A 171 0.99 4.90 19.06
N LYS A 172 0.35 6.03 19.33
CA LYS A 172 -0.35 6.29 20.59
C LYS A 172 -1.77 5.78 20.45
N ILE A 173 -2.08 4.68 21.13
CA ILE A 173 -3.40 4.05 21.11
C ILE A 173 -4.44 5.01 21.72
N GLN A 174 -5.57 5.19 21.03
CA GLN A 174 -6.69 5.99 21.50
C GLN A 174 -7.90 5.12 21.86
N SER A 175 -8.16 4.07 21.08
CA SER A 175 -9.28 3.17 21.32
C SER A 175 -8.98 1.76 20.80
N ILE A 176 -9.69 0.79 21.37
CA ILE A 176 -9.59 -0.64 21.04
C ILE A 176 -11.01 -1.20 20.97
N GLY A 177 -11.30 -1.99 19.94
CA GLY A 177 -12.56 -2.70 19.78
C GLY A 177 -12.32 -4.20 19.54
N TYR A 178 -13.26 -5.02 20.00
CA TYR A 178 -13.25 -6.47 19.81
C TYR A 178 -14.60 -6.92 19.24
N GLY A 179 -14.58 -7.47 18.02
CA GLY A 179 -15.72 -8.12 17.38
C GLY A 179 -15.62 -9.64 17.54
N ALA A 180 -16.68 -10.29 18.00
CA ALA A 180 -16.72 -11.74 18.19
C ALA A 180 -17.06 -12.45 16.88
N GLY A 181 -16.30 -13.48 16.52
CA GLY A 181 -16.71 -14.45 15.51
C GLY A 181 -17.63 -15.52 16.09
N GLN A 182 -18.49 -16.11 15.26
CA GLN A 182 -19.52 -17.05 15.74
C GLN A 182 -18.93 -18.36 16.30
N LYS A 183 -17.88 -18.91 15.67
CA LYS A 183 -17.23 -20.15 16.12
C LYS A 183 -16.50 -19.97 17.46
N ASP A 184 -16.47 -21.03 18.26
CA ASP A 184 -15.65 -21.12 19.48
C ASP A 184 -14.51 -22.11 19.26
N PHE A 185 -13.32 -21.73 19.70
CA PHE A 185 -12.12 -22.56 19.59
C PHE A 185 -11.47 -22.77 20.96
N GLU A 186 -10.86 -23.94 21.12
CA GLU A 186 -10.07 -24.24 22.31
C GLU A 186 -8.73 -23.49 22.25
N GLY A 187 -8.35 -22.85 23.35
CA GLY A 187 -7.02 -22.24 23.50
C GLY A 187 -6.83 -20.83 22.91
N PHE A 188 -7.78 -20.28 22.14
CA PHE A 188 -7.74 -18.87 21.73
C PHE A 188 -9.14 -18.26 21.50
N SER A 189 -9.25 -16.95 21.70
CA SER A 189 -10.50 -16.21 21.48
C SER A 189 -10.70 -15.88 20.01
N ASN A 190 -11.79 -16.36 19.41
CA ASN A 190 -12.19 -16.01 18.05
C ASN A 190 -12.73 -14.56 17.99
N VAL A 191 -11.82 -13.59 17.96
CA VAL A 191 -12.17 -12.17 17.96
C VAL A 191 -11.33 -11.40 16.94
N LEU A 192 -11.98 -10.51 16.19
CA LEU A 192 -11.31 -9.48 15.41
C LEU A 192 -11.01 -8.29 16.33
N LYS A 193 -9.75 -7.88 16.40
CA LYS A 193 -9.31 -6.75 17.22
C LYS A 193 -8.96 -5.56 16.34
N VAL A 194 -9.62 -4.43 16.58
CA VAL A 194 -9.34 -3.16 15.91
C VAL A 194 -8.68 -2.22 16.93
N VAL A 195 -7.57 -1.59 16.55
CA VAL A 195 -6.84 -0.63 17.38
C VAL A 195 -6.73 0.67 16.60
N ARG A 196 -7.28 1.77 17.13
CA ARG A 196 -7.20 3.09 16.53
C ARG A 196 -6.32 4.00 17.37
N GLY A 197 -5.55 4.86 16.72
CA GLY A 197 -4.69 5.80 17.41
C GLY A 197 -3.88 6.66 16.44
N ILE A 198 -3.04 7.51 17.01
CA ILE A 198 -2.28 8.51 16.26
C ILE A 198 -0.85 8.01 16.09
N ALA A 199 -0.36 8.02 14.85
CA ALA A 199 1.03 7.68 14.55
C ALA A 199 2.00 8.50 15.40
N SER A 200 3.03 7.83 15.95
CA SER A 200 4.00 8.46 16.87
C SER A 200 4.88 9.50 16.18
N THR A 201 5.00 9.38 14.86
CA THR A 201 5.80 10.25 14.00
C THR A 201 5.04 10.43 12.68
N LYS A 202 5.04 11.64 12.13
CA LYS A 202 4.58 11.87 10.74
C LYS A 202 5.59 11.36 9.71
N LEU A 203 6.77 10.91 10.15
CA LEU A 203 7.78 10.38 9.26
C LEU A 203 7.42 8.95 8.89
N GLN A 204 7.40 8.67 7.60
CA GLN A 204 7.20 7.33 7.08
C GLN A 204 8.50 6.54 7.22
N LEU A 205 8.47 5.42 7.93
CA LEU A 205 9.59 4.49 7.96
C LEU A 205 9.61 3.72 6.63
N ASP A 206 10.76 3.68 5.98
CA ASP A 206 11.02 2.95 4.74
C ASP A 206 12.33 2.19 4.88
N THR A 207 12.53 1.16 4.07
CA THR A 207 13.76 0.37 4.03
C THR A 207 14.37 0.41 2.64
N VAL A 208 15.67 0.67 2.56
CA VAL A 208 16.42 0.71 1.30
C VAL A 208 17.62 -0.22 1.32
N LYS A 209 18.08 -0.60 0.14
CA LYS A 209 19.36 -1.27 -0.07
C LYS A 209 20.41 -0.23 -0.40
N ILE A 210 21.59 -0.37 0.19
CA ILE A 210 22.77 0.43 -0.16
C ILE A 210 23.83 -0.52 -0.71
N LEU A 211 24.19 -0.32 -1.97
CA LEU A 211 25.15 -1.12 -2.73
C LEU A 211 26.42 -0.31 -2.86
N GLU A 212 27.55 -0.89 -2.47
CA GLU A 212 28.84 -0.21 -2.49
C GLU A 212 29.93 -1.05 -3.14
N THR A 213 30.72 -0.41 -4.00
CA THR A 213 31.92 -1.03 -4.57
C THR A 213 33.03 0.00 -4.76
N ASN A 214 34.27 -0.48 -4.72
CA ASN A 214 35.46 0.35 -4.89
C ASN A 214 36.04 0.06 -6.27
N VAL A 215 36.26 1.09 -7.07
CA VAL A 215 36.80 0.96 -8.44
C VAL A 215 38.02 1.87 -8.62
N ASP A 216 39.15 1.30 -9.03
CA ASP A 216 40.44 1.99 -9.20
C ASP A 216 40.95 2.02 -10.65
N ASP A 217 40.29 1.31 -11.55
CA ASP A 217 40.65 1.14 -12.96
C ASP A 217 39.56 1.62 -13.95
N VAL A 218 38.60 2.41 -13.45
CA VAL A 218 37.46 2.93 -14.23
C VAL A 218 37.62 4.44 -14.47
N SER A 219 37.40 4.88 -15.72
CA SER A 219 37.49 6.30 -16.09
C SER A 219 36.28 7.10 -15.61
N GLY A 220 36.43 8.42 -15.53
CA GLY A 220 35.31 9.32 -15.19
C GLY A 220 34.15 9.27 -16.20
N GLU A 221 34.43 9.02 -17.48
CA GLU A 221 33.41 8.87 -18.52
C GLU A 221 32.54 7.62 -18.28
N VAL A 222 33.17 6.51 -17.91
CA VAL A 222 32.44 5.27 -17.56
C VAL A 222 31.60 5.50 -16.30
N LEU A 223 32.15 6.17 -15.28
CA LEU A 223 31.39 6.50 -14.08
C LEU A 223 30.19 7.42 -14.37
N GLY A 224 30.37 8.44 -15.21
CA GLY A 224 29.30 9.34 -15.63
C GLY A 224 28.15 8.60 -16.33
N ASN A 225 28.48 7.79 -17.33
CA ASN A 225 27.51 6.96 -18.05
C ASN A 225 26.82 5.93 -17.14
N MET A 226 27.57 5.33 -16.22
CA MET A 226 27.02 4.37 -15.24
C MET A 226 25.99 5.04 -14.33
N ILE A 227 26.23 6.27 -13.85
CA ILE A 227 25.26 7.01 -13.02
C ILE A 227 23.92 7.13 -13.76
N GLU A 228 23.94 7.59 -15.01
CA GLU A 228 22.72 7.77 -15.80
C GLU A 228 21.96 6.45 -16.00
N LYS A 229 22.68 5.37 -16.35
CA LYS A 229 22.07 4.03 -16.50
C LYS A 229 21.47 3.52 -15.19
N ILE A 230 22.19 3.64 -14.08
CA ILE A 230 21.72 3.17 -12.77
C ILE A 230 20.48 3.96 -12.32
N MET A 231 20.48 5.28 -12.50
CA MET A 231 19.30 6.12 -12.21
C MET A 231 18.11 5.71 -13.07
N ALA A 232 18.32 5.40 -14.36
CA ALA A 232 17.27 4.93 -15.25
C ALA A 232 16.68 3.54 -14.87
N HIS A 233 17.43 2.73 -14.12
CA HIS A 233 16.98 1.43 -13.60
C HIS A 233 16.35 1.51 -12.20
N GLY A 234 15.97 2.72 -11.76
CA GLY A 234 15.20 2.91 -10.54
C GLY A 234 16.04 3.09 -9.27
N ALA A 235 17.33 3.41 -9.39
CA ALA A 235 18.07 3.86 -8.22
C ALA A 235 17.48 5.15 -7.65
N LYS A 236 17.39 5.23 -6.32
CA LYS A 236 16.94 6.42 -5.60
C LYS A 236 18.03 7.49 -5.54
N ASP A 237 19.29 7.05 -5.48
CA ASP A 237 20.45 7.94 -5.44
C ASP A 237 21.74 7.20 -5.85
N VAL A 238 22.70 7.92 -6.43
CA VAL A 238 24.04 7.43 -6.77
C VAL A 238 25.06 8.47 -6.39
N THR A 239 26.04 8.08 -5.57
CA THR A 239 27.14 8.96 -5.14
C THR A 239 28.49 8.32 -5.48
N ILE A 240 29.42 9.16 -5.95
CA ILE A 240 30.83 8.78 -6.18
C ILE A 240 31.70 9.55 -5.18
N SER A 241 32.43 8.83 -4.33
CA SER A 241 33.36 9.42 -3.36
C SER A 241 34.80 8.99 -3.67
N SER A 242 35.71 9.93 -3.84
CA SER A 242 37.13 9.62 -4.06
C SER A 242 37.84 9.20 -2.77
N ALA A 243 38.72 8.22 -2.87
CA ALA A 243 39.51 7.66 -1.78
C ALA A 243 40.90 7.22 -2.28
N ILE A 244 41.79 6.90 -1.34
CA ILE A 244 43.06 6.20 -1.62
C ILE A 244 42.98 4.83 -0.96
N THR A 245 43.31 3.77 -1.70
CA THR A 245 43.26 2.39 -1.18
C THR A 245 44.65 1.73 -1.19
N LYS A 246 44.69 0.40 -1.00
CA LYS A 246 45.94 -0.38 -0.92
C LYS A 246 46.87 -0.04 -2.09
N LYS A 247 48.18 -0.07 -1.84
CA LYS A 247 49.21 0.32 -2.82
C LYS A 247 49.13 1.79 -3.27
N GLY A 248 48.47 2.65 -2.48
CA GLY A 248 48.39 4.09 -2.75
C GLY A 248 47.55 4.45 -3.98
N ARG A 249 46.65 3.55 -4.41
CA ARG A 249 45.86 3.76 -5.63
C ARG A 249 44.71 4.73 -5.37
N PRO A 250 44.55 5.78 -6.20
CA PRO A 250 43.30 6.51 -6.29
C PRO A 250 42.15 5.56 -6.62
N THR A 251 41.04 5.69 -5.92
CA THR A 251 39.89 4.79 -6.04
C THR A 251 38.61 5.59 -5.85
N ASN A 252 37.57 5.23 -6.57
CA ASN A 252 36.24 5.79 -6.39
C ASN A 252 35.37 4.75 -5.66
N LEU A 253 34.76 5.16 -4.54
CA LEU A 253 33.67 4.43 -3.90
C LEU A 253 32.38 4.82 -4.59
N VAL A 254 31.79 3.87 -5.30
CA VAL A 254 30.42 3.97 -5.83
C VAL A 254 29.47 3.53 -4.74
N SER A 255 28.49 4.38 -4.40
CA SER A 255 27.40 4.06 -3.47
C SER A 255 26.06 4.31 -4.15
N VAL A 256 25.24 3.26 -4.24
CA VAL A 256 23.91 3.31 -4.85
C VAL A 256 22.86 3.00 -3.78
N ILE A 257 21.80 3.82 -3.71
CA ILE A 257 20.64 3.56 -2.86
C ILE A 257 19.48 3.13 -3.76
N CYS A 258 18.87 1.99 -3.49
CA CYS A 258 17.76 1.47 -4.30
C CYS A 258 16.75 0.66 -3.47
N ASP A 259 15.62 0.33 -4.11
CA ASP A 259 14.62 -0.58 -3.54
C ASP A 259 15.07 -2.04 -3.66
N SER A 260 14.57 -2.89 -2.75
CA SER A 260 14.86 -4.33 -2.75
C SER A 260 14.57 -4.98 -4.11
N ASP A 261 13.49 -4.59 -4.78
CA ASP A 261 13.06 -5.17 -6.05
C ASP A 261 14.02 -4.83 -7.20
N THR A 262 14.62 -3.65 -7.17
CA THR A 262 15.57 -3.17 -8.20
C THR A 262 17.02 -3.61 -7.92
N MET A 263 17.30 -4.11 -6.72
CA MET A 263 18.65 -4.39 -6.22
C MET A 263 19.47 -5.27 -7.15
N ASN A 264 18.91 -6.40 -7.60
CA ASN A 264 19.64 -7.37 -8.42
C ASN A 264 19.99 -6.79 -9.80
N SER A 265 19.04 -6.11 -10.44
CA SER A 265 19.28 -5.47 -11.75
C SER A 265 20.38 -4.39 -11.66
N ILE A 266 20.35 -3.57 -10.61
CA ILE A 266 21.38 -2.54 -10.38
C ILE A 266 22.74 -3.16 -10.06
N MET A 267 22.76 -4.26 -9.30
CA MET A 267 23.99 -4.98 -8.99
C MET A 267 24.64 -5.55 -10.26
N ASP A 268 23.86 -6.13 -11.16
CA ASP A 268 24.35 -6.64 -12.45
C ASP A 268 24.92 -5.53 -13.33
N LEU A 269 24.29 -4.35 -13.33
CA LEU A 269 24.80 -3.15 -14.01
C LEU A 269 26.13 -2.67 -13.41
N LEU A 270 26.24 -2.61 -12.08
CA LEU A 270 27.48 -2.24 -11.41
C LEU A 270 28.63 -3.17 -11.83
N VAL A 271 28.39 -4.48 -11.85
CA VAL A 271 29.39 -5.47 -12.28
C VAL A 271 29.75 -5.29 -13.75
N THR A 272 28.74 -5.11 -14.62
CA THR A 272 28.94 -5.02 -16.08
C THR A 272 29.64 -3.74 -16.50
N GLU A 273 29.26 -2.58 -15.94
CA GLU A 273 29.82 -1.28 -16.33
C GLU A 273 31.20 -1.02 -15.72
N THR A 274 31.49 -1.58 -14.53
CA THR A 274 32.75 -1.30 -13.82
C THR A 274 33.76 -2.44 -13.86
N GLY A 275 33.34 -3.67 -14.17
CA GLY A 275 34.18 -4.87 -14.05
C GLY A 275 34.51 -5.26 -12.61
N THR A 276 33.83 -4.67 -11.62
CA THR A 276 34.07 -5.00 -10.21
C THR A 276 33.79 -6.48 -9.93
N LEU A 277 34.60 -7.08 -9.08
CA LEU A 277 34.46 -8.48 -8.66
C LEU A 277 33.56 -8.65 -7.43
N GLY A 278 33.03 -7.56 -6.87
CA GLY A 278 32.16 -7.65 -5.71
C GLY A 278 31.47 -6.34 -5.36
N VAL A 279 30.24 -6.47 -4.88
CA VAL A 279 29.41 -5.38 -4.38
C VAL A 279 29.00 -5.72 -2.95
N ARG A 280 29.21 -4.79 -2.03
CA ARG A 280 28.74 -4.91 -0.64
C ARG A 280 27.31 -4.40 -0.58
N VAL A 281 26.44 -5.14 0.09
CA VAL A 281 25.02 -4.77 0.25
C VAL A 281 24.71 -4.63 1.73
N ARG A 282 24.09 -3.51 2.11
CA ARG A 282 23.46 -3.35 3.43
C ARG A 282 22.00 -2.94 3.28
N THR A 283 21.18 -3.40 4.20
CA THR A 283 19.81 -2.91 4.39
C THR A 283 19.86 -1.75 5.38
N SER A 284 19.20 -0.63 5.06
CA SER A 284 19.10 0.52 5.96
C SER A 284 17.67 0.98 6.07
N GLU A 285 17.23 1.22 7.30
CA GLU A 285 16.03 1.98 7.57
C GLU A 285 16.26 3.45 7.22
N ARG A 286 15.20 4.13 6.77
CA ARG A 286 15.18 5.58 6.57
C ARG A 286 13.82 6.13 6.96
N TYR A 287 13.83 7.29 7.61
CA TYR A 287 12.62 8.05 7.87
C TYR A 287 12.43 9.09 6.78
N ILE A 288 11.30 9.02 6.08
CA ILE A 288 10.92 9.93 5.01
C ILE A 288 9.92 10.93 5.54
N VAL A 289 10.15 12.21 5.23
CA VAL A 289 9.12 13.23 5.43
C VAL A 289 8.11 13.10 4.29
N PRO A 290 6.81 12.85 4.56
CA PRO A 290 5.79 12.84 3.53
C PRO A 290 5.83 14.14 2.73
N ARG A 291 5.81 14.00 1.41
CA ARG A 291 5.86 15.12 0.47
C ARG A 291 4.78 14.97 -0.57
N ALA A 292 4.12 16.08 -0.91
CA ALA A 292 3.21 16.14 -2.04
C ALA A 292 3.85 16.97 -3.16
N VAL A 293 3.74 16.49 -4.39
CA VAL A 293 4.06 17.29 -5.59
C VAL A 293 2.77 18.00 -5.98
N LYS A 294 2.82 19.33 -6.01
CA LYS A 294 1.71 20.18 -6.46
C LYS A 294 2.15 20.97 -7.67
N THR A 295 1.21 21.33 -8.52
CA THR A 295 1.43 22.21 -9.66
C THR A 295 0.72 23.54 -9.41
N LEU A 296 1.37 24.65 -9.74
CA LEU A 296 0.81 25.99 -9.63
C LEU A 296 1.16 26.79 -10.88
N SER A 297 0.15 27.39 -11.51
CA SER A 297 0.37 28.33 -12.60
C SER A 297 0.88 29.66 -12.04
N VAL A 298 2.03 30.15 -12.52
CA VAL A 298 2.63 31.43 -12.14
C VAL A 298 2.87 32.29 -13.36
N ASN A 299 2.84 33.61 -13.20
CA ASN A 299 3.15 34.54 -14.27
C ASN A 299 4.51 35.18 -14.01
N ILE A 300 5.45 34.99 -14.94
CA ILE A 300 6.76 35.64 -14.92
C ILE A 300 6.92 36.41 -16.22
N GLN A 301 7.23 37.70 -16.11
CA GLN A 301 7.46 38.59 -17.26
C GLN A 301 6.32 38.58 -18.30
N GLY A 302 5.06 38.40 -17.85
CA GLY A 302 3.89 38.38 -18.72
C GLY A 302 3.58 37.03 -19.36
N GLN A 303 4.38 35.99 -19.10
CA GLN A 303 4.16 34.62 -19.57
C GLN A 303 3.70 33.71 -18.43
N SER A 304 2.78 32.80 -18.73
CA SER A 304 2.25 31.85 -17.75
C SER A 304 2.99 30.52 -17.83
N PHE A 305 3.42 29.99 -16.68
CA PHE A 305 4.11 28.71 -16.55
C PHE A 305 3.44 27.86 -15.48
N ASP A 306 3.27 26.57 -15.74
CA ASP A 306 2.86 25.61 -14.74
C ASP A 306 4.09 25.05 -14.05
N VAL A 307 4.18 25.25 -12.73
CA VAL A 307 5.39 24.97 -11.97
C VAL A 307 5.10 23.94 -10.91
N ARG A 308 5.85 22.86 -10.93
CA ARG A 308 5.80 21.78 -9.95
C ARG A 308 6.68 22.14 -8.77
N TYR A 309 6.14 21.93 -7.57
CA TYR A 309 6.86 22.11 -6.32
C TYR A 309 6.51 21.00 -5.34
N LYS A 310 7.52 20.53 -4.62
CA LYS A 310 7.38 19.60 -3.50
C LYS A 310 7.05 20.40 -2.26
N THR A 311 5.98 20.03 -1.57
CA THR A 311 5.63 20.55 -0.24
C THR A 311 5.88 19.49 0.82
N ARG A 312 6.25 19.93 2.04
CA ARG A 312 6.26 19.10 3.23
C ARG A 312 5.58 19.83 4.38
N ASP A 313 4.70 19.13 5.09
CA ASP A 313 4.02 19.64 6.27
C ASP A 313 4.79 19.23 7.53
N LEU A 314 5.58 20.16 8.06
CA LEU A 314 6.23 20.00 9.36
C LEU A 314 5.46 20.84 10.39
N ASN A 315 5.50 20.41 11.66
CA ASN A 315 4.78 21.07 12.77
C ASN A 315 5.10 22.58 12.96
N ASN A 316 6.12 23.12 12.27
CA ASN A 316 6.56 24.51 12.34
C ASN A 316 6.45 25.28 11.00
N GLY A 317 5.65 24.81 10.05
CA GLY A 317 5.35 25.52 8.80
C GLY A 317 5.51 24.67 7.54
N SER A 318 4.86 25.09 6.46
CA SER A 318 5.00 24.48 5.14
C SER A 318 6.30 24.96 4.49
N HIS A 319 7.17 24.01 4.12
CA HIS A 319 8.34 24.30 3.29
C HIS A 319 8.08 23.75 1.90
N PHE A 320 8.39 24.53 0.88
CA PHE A 320 8.32 24.07 -0.51
C PHE A 320 9.69 24.10 -1.19
N LYS A 321 9.86 23.28 -2.23
CA LYS A 321 11.01 23.29 -3.13
C LYS A 321 10.51 23.06 -4.56
N ILE A 322 10.85 23.96 -5.46
CA ILE A 322 10.50 23.87 -6.89
C ILE A 322 11.33 22.74 -7.53
N GLU A 323 10.75 22.02 -8.50
CA GLU A 323 11.50 21.04 -9.28
C GLU A 323 12.57 21.73 -10.13
N SER A 324 13.79 21.21 -10.12
CA SER A 324 14.92 21.84 -10.83
C SER A 324 14.73 21.87 -12.35
N ASP A 325 14.04 20.87 -12.90
CA ASP A 325 13.80 20.77 -14.34
C ASP A 325 12.89 21.90 -14.83
N ASP A 326 11.84 22.22 -14.06
CA ASP A 326 10.93 23.33 -14.37
C ASP A 326 11.70 24.68 -14.33
N ILE A 327 12.60 24.87 -13.35
CA ILE A 327 13.44 26.08 -13.30
C ILE A 327 14.34 26.14 -14.55
N LYS A 328 14.93 25.02 -14.96
CA LYS A 328 15.82 24.94 -16.12
C LYS A 328 15.07 25.25 -17.43
N GLU A 329 13.90 24.66 -17.63
CA GLU A 329 13.04 24.90 -18.80
C GLU A 329 12.61 26.37 -18.88
N ILE A 330 12.11 26.92 -17.77
CA ILE A 330 11.64 28.31 -17.71
C ILE A 330 12.80 29.29 -17.90
N SER A 331 13.96 29.02 -17.30
CA SER A 331 15.16 29.87 -17.48
C SER A 331 15.59 29.92 -18.95
N SER A 332 15.44 28.81 -19.67
CA SER A 332 15.76 28.73 -21.10
C SER A 332 14.77 29.51 -21.95
N VAL A 333 13.46 29.44 -21.64
CA VAL A 333 12.41 30.20 -22.34
C VAL A 333 12.57 31.70 -22.11
N LEU A 334 12.83 32.11 -20.87
CA LEU A 334 12.95 33.51 -20.48
C LEU A 334 14.34 34.10 -20.79
N SER A 335 15.31 33.27 -21.16
CA SER A 335 16.71 33.68 -21.41
C SER A 335 17.35 34.42 -20.23
N ILE A 336 17.01 34.02 -19.00
CA ILE A 336 17.59 34.54 -17.75
C ILE A 336 18.33 33.41 -17.02
N SER A 337 19.11 33.76 -16.00
CA SER A 337 19.88 32.76 -15.26
C SER A 337 18.97 31.81 -14.46
N PHE A 338 19.43 30.57 -14.25
CA PHE A 338 18.75 29.59 -13.40
C PHE A 338 18.45 30.16 -12.00
N LYS A 339 19.43 30.86 -11.41
CA LYS A 339 19.31 31.47 -10.08
C LYS A 339 18.25 32.56 -10.04
N GLU A 340 18.24 33.44 -11.04
CA GLU A 340 17.24 34.52 -11.13
C GLU A 340 15.83 33.94 -11.37
N THR A 341 15.72 32.90 -12.19
CA THR A 341 14.46 32.18 -12.42
C THR A 341 13.94 31.57 -11.13
N GLU A 342 14.81 30.89 -10.37
CA GLU A 342 14.49 30.31 -9.07
C GLU A 342 14.01 31.38 -8.07
N GLU A 343 14.67 32.53 -8.01
CA GLU A 343 14.27 33.64 -7.13
C GLU A 343 12.88 34.19 -7.49
N LEU A 344 12.60 34.42 -8.78
CA LEU A 344 11.30 34.91 -9.26
C LEU A 344 10.17 33.89 -8.99
N LEU A 345 10.42 32.61 -9.28
CA LEU A 345 9.47 31.54 -9.04
C LEU A 345 9.15 31.40 -7.54
N ASN A 346 10.18 31.46 -6.68
CA ASN A 346 9.98 31.41 -5.24
C ASN A 346 9.12 32.58 -4.73
N GLN A 347 9.29 33.78 -5.29
CA GLN A 347 8.47 34.95 -4.92
C GLN A 347 7.01 34.76 -5.33
N GLU A 348 6.74 34.33 -6.56
CA GLU A 348 5.38 34.14 -7.06
C GLU A 348 4.64 32.99 -6.35
N ILE A 349 5.33 31.88 -6.09
CA ILE A 349 4.74 30.76 -5.35
C ILE A 349 4.42 31.17 -3.91
N ARG A 350 5.31 31.92 -3.23
CA ARG A 350 5.05 32.44 -1.87
C ARG A 350 3.88 33.41 -1.77
N LYS A 351 3.48 34.08 -2.85
CA LYS A 351 2.30 34.97 -2.85
C LYS A 351 0.99 34.18 -2.94
N LYS A 352 1.04 32.95 -3.45
CA LYS A 352 -0.12 32.11 -3.74
C LYS A 352 -0.31 30.99 -2.71
N LEU A 353 0.73 30.66 -1.95
CA LEU A 353 0.69 29.84 -0.74
C LEU A 353 0.42 30.71 0.48
#